data_AF-A0A8T6V9A2-F1
#
_entry.id   AF-A0A8T6V9A2-F1
#
_cell.length_a   1.000
_cell.length_b   1.000
_cell.length_c   1.000
_cell.angle_alpha   90.00
_cell.angle_beta   90.00
_cell.angle_gamma   90.00
#
_symmetry.space_group_name_H-M   'P 1'
#
loop_
_entity.id
_entity.type
_entity.pdbx_description
1 polymer ?
#
loop_
_entity_poly.entity_id
_entity_poly.type
_entity_poly.pdbx_seq_one_letter_code
_entity_poly.pdbx_strand_id
1 'polypeptide(L)'
;LGCYPYHIPGKDCNVAIETRLNYRLGQIYYPETQNISEEKADLHCFKNPFEYCTIPIEGVWIALKEIGEIVKYNEGLGKIDEVEIRSPYVGQIWGIAHSGKIYPPKTPIAQIYTGPATENFRYFSFRENAIAGGVLEAILKILDY
;
A
#
# COMPACT_ATOMS: atom_id res chain seq x y z
N LEU A 1 -12.96 -13.42 -4.45
CA LEU A 1 -12.67 -12.41 -3.40
C LEU A 1 -12.06 -11.19 -4.08
N GLY A 2 -12.51 -9.99 -3.74
CA GLY A 2 -11.99 -8.73 -4.28
C GLY A 2 -11.57 -7.74 -3.20
N CYS A 3 -10.96 -6.64 -3.63
CA CYS A 3 -10.57 -5.52 -2.77
C CYS A 3 -11.47 -4.31 -3.07
N TYR A 4 -12.28 -3.89 -2.11
CA TYR A 4 -13.08 -2.67 -2.19
C TYR A 4 -12.18 -1.43 -1.95
N PRO A 5 -12.31 -0.32 -2.71
CA PRO A 5 -13.38 0.01 -3.67
C PRO A 5 -13.12 -0.42 -5.11
N TYR A 6 -12.00 -1.09 -5.40
CA TYR A 6 -11.61 -1.42 -6.76
C TYR A 6 -12.42 -2.56 -7.38
N HIS A 7 -13.01 -3.41 -6.55
CA HIS A 7 -13.87 -4.52 -6.97
C HIS A 7 -15.25 -4.39 -6.33
N ILE A 8 -16.29 -4.46 -7.16
CA ILE A 8 -17.69 -4.40 -6.74
C ILE A 8 -18.22 -5.83 -6.55
N PRO A 9 -18.71 -6.21 -5.35
CA PRO A 9 -19.37 -7.50 -5.13
C PRO A 9 -20.56 -7.71 -6.06
N GLY A 10 -20.69 -8.91 -6.62
CA GLY A 10 -21.72 -9.29 -7.59
C GLY A 10 -21.42 -8.84 -9.04
N LYS A 11 -20.38 -8.04 -9.26
CA LYS A 11 -19.94 -7.61 -10.60
C LYS A 11 -18.52 -8.08 -10.92
N ASP A 12 -17.54 -7.61 -10.15
CA ASP A 12 -16.12 -7.91 -10.39
C ASP A 12 -15.64 -9.11 -9.55
N CYS A 13 -16.38 -9.43 -8.47
CA CYS A 13 -16.03 -10.50 -7.54
C CYS A 13 -17.27 -10.99 -6.77
N ASN A 14 -17.20 -12.17 -6.13
CA ASN A 14 -18.31 -12.67 -5.31
C ASN A 14 -18.51 -11.84 -4.02
N VAL A 15 -17.42 -11.51 -3.35
CA VAL A 15 -17.37 -10.68 -2.14
C VAL A 15 -16.11 -9.81 -2.19
N ALA A 16 -16.14 -8.64 -1.57
CA ALA A 16 -15.00 -7.72 -1.49
C ALA A 16 -14.66 -7.32 -0.05
N ILE A 17 -13.38 -7.13 0.25
CA ILE A 17 -12.89 -6.68 1.56
C ILE A 17 -12.59 -5.18 1.51
N GLU A 18 -13.02 -4.41 2.51
CA GLU A 18 -12.66 -3.00 2.66
C GLU A 18 -11.14 -2.83 2.86
N THR A 19 -10.49 -2.13 1.95
CA THR A 19 -9.03 -1.88 2.00
C THR A 19 -8.66 -0.42 2.26
N ARG A 20 -9.65 0.48 2.29
CA ARG A 20 -9.46 1.88 2.66
C ARG A 20 -9.24 1.98 4.16
N LEU A 21 -8.38 2.90 4.56
CA LEU A 21 -8.08 3.13 5.97
C LEU A 21 -9.24 3.92 6.61
N ASN A 22 -10.26 3.21 7.08
CA ASN A 22 -11.45 3.76 7.73
C ASN A 22 -11.94 2.80 8.84
N TYR A 23 -13.04 3.12 9.53
CA TYR A 23 -13.61 2.29 10.59
C TYR A 23 -14.15 0.93 10.13
N ARG A 24 -14.29 0.73 8.82
CA ARG A 24 -14.77 -0.50 8.20
C ARG A 24 -13.63 -1.35 7.65
N LEU A 25 -12.36 -0.99 7.88
CA LEU A 25 -11.20 -1.72 7.38
C LEU A 25 -11.29 -3.22 7.72
N GLY A 26 -11.16 -4.08 6.70
CA GLY A 26 -11.32 -5.52 6.84
C GLY A 26 -12.77 -6.04 6.78
N GLN A 27 -13.77 -5.16 6.73
CA GLN A 27 -15.17 -5.57 6.58
C GLN A 27 -15.41 -6.25 5.22
N ILE A 28 -16.24 -7.30 5.23
CA ILE A 28 -16.68 -8.02 4.02
C ILE A 28 -17.95 -7.37 3.47
N TYR A 29 -17.95 -7.08 2.18
CA TYR A 29 -19.11 -6.65 1.41
C TYR A 29 -19.60 -7.80 0.52
N TYR A 30 -20.90 -8.08 0.62
CA TYR A 30 -21.61 -9.08 -0.15
C TYR A 30 -22.49 -8.43 -1.23
N PRO A 31 -22.85 -9.14 -2.32
CA PRO A 31 -23.68 -8.61 -3.40
C PRO A 31 -25.02 -8.04 -2.93
N GLU A 32 -25.62 -8.63 -1.90
CA GLU A 32 -26.90 -8.24 -1.31
C GLU A 32 -26.82 -7.01 -0.37
N THR A 33 -25.63 -6.65 0.10
CA THR A 33 -25.40 -5.54 1.06
C THR A 33 -25.07 -4.21 0.37
N GLN A 34 -25.75 -3.88 -0.74
CA GLN A 34 -25.44 -2.74 -1.63
C GLN A 34 -25.61 -1.32 -1.02
N ASN A 35 -25.81 -1.16 0.29
CA ASN A 35 -25.60 0.13 0.98
C ASN A 35 -24.10 0.38 1.22
N ILE A 36 -23.35 0.35 0.13
CA ILE A 36 -21.94 0.68 0.12
C ILE A 36 -21.86 2.20 0.06
N SER A 37 -21.48 2.86 1.16
CA SER A 37 -21.41 4.31 1.15
C SER A 37 -20.34 4.76 0.14
N GLU A 38 -20.77 5.59 -0.82
CA GLU A 38 -19.90 6.37 -1.72
C GLU A 38 -19.13 7.46 -0.95
N GLU A 39 -19.27 7.52 0.38
CA GLU A 39 -18.48 8.39 1.23
C GLU A 39 -17.02 8.21 0.87
N LYS A 40 -16.46 9.29 0.30
CA LYS A 40 -15.02 9.49 0.18
C LYS A 40 -14.45 9.05 1.51
N ALA A 41 -13.55 8.06 1.47
CA ALA A 41 -12.97 7.39 2.63
C ALA A 41 -12.95 8.37 3.80
N ASP A 42 -13.75 8.10 4.83
CA ASP A 42 -13.77 8.96 6.00
C ASP A 42 -12.34 8.92 6.53
N LEU A 43 -11.58 9.99 6.23
CA LEU A 43 -10.16 10.11 6.51
C LEU A 43 -10.05 10.37 8.00
N HIS A 44 -10.48 9.40 8.80
CA HIS A 44 -10.07 9.35 10.19
C HIS A 44 -8.58 9.05 10.16
N CYS A 45 -7.88 10.17 10.20
CA CYS A 45 -6.49 10.36 9.90
C CYS A 45 -5.63 9.77 11.01
N PHE A 46 -5.41 8.45 10.93
CA PHE A 46 -4.11 7.92 11.31
C PHE A 46 -3.10 8.57 10.36
N LYS A 47 -2.65 9.79 10.68
CA LYS A 47 -1.51 10.42 10.02
C LYS A 47 -0.31 9.55 10.34
N ASN A 48 -0.11 8.55 9.50
CA ASN A 48 1.10 7.77 9.58
C ASN A 48 2.21 8.65 8.99
N PRO A 49 3.39 8.70 9.62
CA PRO A 49 4.50 9.50 9.14
C PRO A 49 5.17 8.76 7.96
N PHE A 50 4.40 8.44 6.93
CA PHE A 50 4.88 7.83 5.69
C PHE A 50 4.74 8.81 4.54
N GLU A 51 5.82 8.94 3.80
CA GLU A 51 5.89 9.71 2.57
C GLU A 51 6.24 8.78 1.41
N TYR A 52 5.85 9.14 0.19
CA TYR A 52 6.12 8.34 -0.99
C TYR A 52 7.02 9.08 -1.96
N CYS A 53 8.12 8.45 -2.36
CA CYS A 53 8.93 8.89 -3.47
C CYS A 53 8.35 8.32 -4.76
N THR A 54 8.12 9.16 -5.76
CA THR A 54 7.55 8.74 -7.04
C THR A 54 8.54 8.92 -8.18
N ILE A 55 8.37 8.12 -9.22
CA ILE A 55 9.15 8.23 -10.45
C ILE A 55 8.72 9.47 -11.26
N PRO A 56 9.64 10.28 -11.79
CA PRO A 56 9.30 11.42 -12.64
C PRO A 56 9.06 11.06 -14.12
N ILE A 57 9.69 9.99 -14.61
CA ILE A 57 9.70 9.59 -16.04
C ILE A 57 9.53 8.08 -16.19
N GLU A 58 8.96 7.60 -17.29
CA GLU A 58 8.92 6.17 -17.55
C GLU A 58 10.34 5.62 -17.78
N GLY A 59 10.60 4.40 -17.31
CA GLY A 59 11.88 3.71 -17.55
C GLY A 59 12.09 2.50 -16.66
N VAL A 60 13.27 1.87 -16.77
CA VAL A 60 13.64 0.72 -15.95
C VAL A 60 14.20 1.20 -14.60
N TRP A 61 13.50 0.84 -13.53
CA TRP A 61 13.92 1.16 -12.17
C TRP A 61 15.03 0.22 -11.69
N ILE A 62 16.07 0.77 -11.08
CA ILE A 62 17.13 0.05 -10.36
C ILE A 62 17.31 0.68 -8.99
N ALA A 63 16.87 -0.02 -7.94
CA ALA A 63 17.11 0.39 -6.56
C ALA A 63 18.60 0.28 -6.19
N LEU A 64 19.09 1.26 -5.44
CA LEU A 64 20.44 1.28 -4.84
C LEU A 64 20.40 1.18 -3.31
N LYS A 65 19.21 1.01 -2.76
CA LYS A 65 18.92 0.95 -1.32
C LYS A 65 17.99 -0.23 -1.05
N GLU A 66 17.93 -0.63 0.22
CA GLU A 66 17.10 -1.73 0.70
C GLU A 66 16.08 -1.24 1.76
N ILE A 67 15.04 -2.06 1.97
CA ILE A 67 14.08 -1.85 3.05
C ILE A 67 14.82 -1.96 4.40
N GLY A 68 14.55 -1.01 5.30
CA GLY A 68 15.17 -0.89 6.62
C GLY A 68 16.31 0.12 6.67
N GLU A 69 16.91 0.49 5.54
CA GLU A 69 17.95 1.52 5.49
C GLU A 69 17.43 2.91 5.81
N ILE A 70 18.29 3.73 6.42
CA ILE A 70 18.05 5.16 6.63
C ILE A 70 18.51 5.93 5.40
N VAL A 71 17.68 6.88 4.96
CA VAL A 71 17.96 7.79 3.87
C VAL A 71 17.89 9.24 4.34
N LYS A 72 18.84 10.05 3.87
CA LYS A 72 18.90 11.49 4.11
C LYS A 72 18.25 12.27 2.96
N TYR A 73 17.99 13.54 3.22
CA TYR A 73 17.54 14.46 2.19
C TYR A 73 18.56 14.52 1.05
N ASN A 74 18.06 14.41 -0.18
CA ASN A 74 18.81 14.42 -1.44
C ASN A 74 19.82 13.25 -1.60
N GLU A 75 19.70 12.20 -0.78
CA GLU A 75 20.46 10.96 -0.94
C GLU A 75 19.82 10.07 -2.02
N GLY A 76 20.64 9.38 -2.81
CA GLY A 76 20.20 8.51 -3.90
C GLY A 76 19.44 7.28 -3.39
N LEU A 77 18.25 7.04 -3.94
CA LEU A 77 17.44 5.83 -3.71
C LEU A 77 17.69 4.77 -4.78
N GLY A 78 18.00 5.22 -6.00
CA GLY A 78 18.14 4.36 -7.16
C GLY A 78 18.22 5.18 -8.44
N LYS A 79 18.04 4.51 -9.57
CA LYS A 79 18.04 5.14 -10.90
C LYS A 79 16.86 4.65 -11.72
N ILE A 80 16.36 5.52 -12.59
CA ILE A 80 15.50 5.13 -13.70
C ILE A 80 16.27 5.40 -14.99
N ASP A 81 16.61 4.33 -15.70
CA ASP A 81 17.63 4.37 -16.76
C ASP A 81 18.91 5.07 -16.26
N GLU A 82 19.28 6.22 -16.84
CA GLU A 82 20.47 7.00 -16.44
C GLU A 82 20.18 8.10 -15.40
N VAL A 83 18.92 8.32 -15.03
CA VAL A 83 18.51 9.40 -14.13
C VAL A 83 18.49 8.93 -12.68
N GLU A 84 19.33 9.53 -11.84
CA GLU A 84 19.33 9.26 -10.40
C GLU A 84 18.09 9.84 -9.72
N ILE A 85 17.38 8.98 -8.98
CA ILE A 85 16.24 9.36 -8.16
C ILE A 85 16.70 9.51 -6.72
N ARG A 86 16.48 10.71 -6.18
CA ARG A 86 16.93 11.10 -4.85
C ARG A 86 15.74 11.28 -3.91
N SER A 87 15.95 10.96 -2.63
CA SER A 87 14.92 11.12 -1.61
C SER A 87 14.68 12.60 -1.29
N PRO A 88 13.44 13.11 -1.39
CA PRO A 88 13.09 14.43 -0.89
C PRO A 88 12.79 14.41 0.63
N TYR A 89 12.94 13.26 1.29
CA TYR A 89 12.61 13.05 2.69
C TYR A 89 13.81 12.52 3.48
N VAL A 90 13.79 12.73 4.79
CA VAL A 90 14.66 12.05 5.77
C VAL A 90 13.82 10.98 6.46
N GLY A 91 14.33 9.76 6.53
CA GLY A 91 13.60 8.68 7.21
C GLY A 91 14.16 7.29 6.92
N GLN A 92 13.38 6.28 7.27
CA GLN A 92 13.70 4.89 7.03
C GLN A 92 12.89 4.35 5.85
N ILE A 93 13.50 3.57 4.97
CA ILE A 93 12.81 2.93 3.85
C ILE A 93 11.97 1.77 4.38
N TRP A 94 10.66 1.80 4.18
CA TRP A 94 9.73 0.74 4.60
C TRP A 94 9.19 -0.07 3.43
N GLY A 95 9.19 0.52 2.24
CA GLY A 95 8.89 -0.18 0.99
C GLY A 95 9.77 0.35 -0.11
N ILE A 96 10.20 -0.53 -1.01
CA ILE A 96 10.93 -0.14 -2.22
C ILE A 96 10.48 -1.00 -3.40
N ALA A 97 10.33 -0.38 -4.56
CA ALA A 97 9.98 -1.06 -5.80
C ALA A 97 11.10 -2.01 -6.23
N HIS A 98 10.73 -3.17 -6.77
CA HIS A 98 11.67 -4.14 -7.29
C HIS A 98 12.41 -3.60 -8.52
N SER A 99 13.74 -3.76 -8.52
CA SER A 99 14.59 -3.44 -9.67
C SER A 99 14.25 -4.27 -10.91
N GLY A 100 14.59 -3.75 -12.09
CA GLY A 100 14.51 -4.44 -13.38
C GLY A 100 13.12 -4.40 -14.03
N LYS A 101 12.19 -3.59 -13.51
CA LYS A 101 10.84 -3.41 -14.07
C LYS A 101 10.69 -2.03 -14.67
N ILE A 102 9.87 -1.95 -15.71
CA ILE A 102 9.42 -0.67 -16.27
C ILE A 102 8.33 -0.12 -15.36
N TYR A 103 8.49 1.12 -14.94
CA TYR A 103 7.51 1.82 -14.12
C TYR A 103 7.08 3.11 -14.81
N PRO A 104 5.76 3.41 -14.86
CA PRO A 104 5.28 4.65 -15.45
C PRO A 104 5.53 5.85 -14.51
N PRO A 105 5.45 7.09 -15.02
CA PRO A 105 5.56 8.30 -14.22
C PRO A 105 4.55 8.35 -13.08
N LYS A 106 4.91 9.05 -12.01
CA LYS A 106 4.13 9.21 -10.76
C LYS A 106 3.90 7.92 -9.97
N THR A 107 4.48 6.80 -10.39
CA THR A 107 4.41 5.55 -9.64
C THR A 107 5.26 5.64 -8.37
N PRO A 108 4.72 5.32 -7.18
CA PRO A 108 5.51 5.22 -5.96
C PRO A 108 6.59 4.13 -6.08
N ILE A 109 7.85 4.48 -5.80
CA ILE A 109 8.99 3.56 -5.79
C ILE A 109 9.64 3.36 -4.43
N ALA A 110 9.40 4.27 -3.50
CA ALA A 110 9.83 4.09 -2.13
C ALA A 110 8.78 4.67 -1.19
N GLN A 111 8.57 3.98 -0.08
CA GLN A 111 7.78 4.47 1.05
C GLN A 111 8.77 4.77 2.18
N ILE A 112 8.82 6.03 2.60
CA ILE A 112 9.74 6.54 3.61
C ILE A 112 8.98 6.82 4.90
N TYR A 113 9.34 6.13 5.98
CA TYR A 113 8.88 6.43 7.32
C TYR A 113 9.71 7.57 7.91
N THR A 114 9.10 8.73 8.15
CA THR A 114 9.75 9.94 8.65
C THR A 114 9.81 10.02 10.18
N GLY A 115 9.28 9.00 10.88
CA GLY A 115 9.39 8.85 12.33
C GLY A 115 10.73 8.24 12.78
N PRO A 116 10.86 7.93 14.10
CA PRO A 116 12.05 7.29 14.63
C PRO A 116 12.29 5.90 14.04
N ALA A 117 13.52 5.61 13.60
CA ALA A 117 13.88 4.31 13.03
C ALA A 117 13.46 3.14 13.92
N THR A 118 12.98 2.07 13.31
CA THR A 118 12.45 0.90 14.01
C THR A 118 12.57 -0.34 13.13
N GLU A 119 12.49 -1.53 13.72
CA GLU A 119 12.43 -2.80 12.98
C GLU A 119 10.99 -3.19 12.58
N ASN A 120 10.01 -2.33 12.85
CA ASN A 120 8.59 -2.63 12.61
C ASN A 120 8.25 -2.83 11.12
N PHE A 121 9.08 -2.37 10.18
CA PHE A 121 8.93 -2.64 8.75
C PHE A 121 8.94 -4.13 8.39
N ARG A 122 9.41 -4.99 9.31
CA ARG A 122 9.42 -6.46 9.15
C ARG A 122 8.07 -7.12 9.42
N TYR A 123 7.12 -6.39 10.01
CA TYR A 123 5.83 -6.94 10.42
C TYR A 123 4.69 -6.31 9.61
N PHE A 124 3.61 -7.08 9.48
CA PHE A 124 2.36 -6.55 8.94
C PHE A 124 1.74 -5.56 9.91
N SER A 125 1.26 -4.43 9.37
CA SER A 125 0.59 -3.43 10.19
C SER A 125 -0.81 -3.90 10.57
N PHE A 126 -1.47 -3.13 11.43
CA PHE A 126 -2.88 -3.36 11.75
C PHE A 126 -3.77 -3.38 10.50
N ARG A 127 -3.40 -2.65 9.44
CA ARG A 127 -4.15 -2.60 8.19
C ARG A 127 -4.13 -3.96 7.49
N GLU A 128 -2.94 -4.52 7.28
CA GLU A 128 -2.80 -5.80 6.62
C GLU A 128 -3.44 -6.92 7.46
N ASN A 129 -3.30 -6.87 8.79
CA ASN A 129 -3.94 -7.84 9.68
C ASN A 129 -5.47 -7.76 9.66
N ALA A 130 -6.05 -6.56 9.64
CA ALA A 130 -7.50 -6.38 9.54
C ALA A 130 -8.04 -6.89 8.19
N ILE A 131 -7.34 -6.58 7.09
CA ILE A 131 -7.69 -7.10 5.76
C ILE A 131 -7.60 -8.62 5.76
N ALA A 132 -6.50 -9.20 6.24
CA ALA A 132 -6.30 -10.65 6.32
C ALA A 132 -7.37 -11.35 7.16
N GLY A 133 -7.81 -10.72 8.26
CA GLY A 133 -8.94 -11.21 9.07
C GLY A 133 -10.23 -11.29 8.26
N GLY A 134 -10.57 -10.24 7.50
CA GLY A 134 -11.72 -10.24 6.59
C GLY A 134 -11.63 -11.30 5.49
N VAL A 135 -10.43 -11.50 4.91
CA VAL A 135 -10.18 -12.57 3.95
C VAL A 135 -10.43 -13.94 4.58
N LEU A 136 -9.89 -14.20 5.76
CA LEU A 136 -10.04 -15.47 6.46
C LEU A 136 -11.50 -15.75 6.81
N GLU A 137 -12.22 -14.76 7.34
CA GLU A 137 -13.65 -14.87 7.64
C GLU A 137 -14.45 -15.20 6.36
N ALA A 138 -14.18 -14.53 5.24
CA ALA A 138 -14.84 -14.80 3.97
C ALA A 138 -14.61 -16.24 3.48
N ILE A 139 -13.39 -16.75 3.60
CA ILE A 139 -13.04 -18.12 3.19
C ILE A 139 -13.73 -19.14 4.09
N LEU A 140 -13.71 -18.96 5.41
CA LEU A 140 -14.34 -19.89 6.35
C LEU A 140 -15.85 -19.99 6.12
N LYS A 141 -16.53 -18.87 5.85
CA LYS A 141 -17.95 -18.88 5.48
C LYS A 141 -18.27 -19.64 4.20
N ILE A 142 -17.32 -19.75 3.27
CA ILE A 142 -17.49 -20.55 2.05
C ILE A 142 -17.30 -22.04 2.35
N LEU A 143 -16.45 -22.39 3.32
CA LEU A 143 -16.16 -23.78 3.69
C LEU A 143 -17.23 -24.41 4.59
N ASP A 144 -18.02 -23.60 5.30
CA ASP A 144 -19.13 -24.06 6.16
C ASP A 144 -20.41 -24.42 5.36
N TYR A 145 -20.39 -24.33 4.03
CA TYR A 145 -21.44 -24.79 3.10
C TYR A 145 -20.91 -25.89 2.18
#